data_AF-A0A1E7FWW9-F1
#
_entry.id   AF-A0A1E7FWW9-F1
#
_cell.length_a   1.000
_cell.length_b   1.000
_cell.length_c   1.000
_cell.angle_alpha   90.00
_cell.angle_beta   90.00
_cell.angle_gamma   90.00
#
_symmetry.space_group_name_H-M   'P 1'
#
loop_
_entity.id
_entity.type
_entity.pdbx_description
1 polymer ?
#
loop_
_entity_poly.entity_id
_entity_poly.type
_entity_poly.pdbx_seq_one_letter_code
_entity_poly.pdbx_strand_id
1 'polypeptide(L)'
;MSSSPVTQLLTAGACFSYDEAGGETFQACALQPLECARNKFQLFHSSLWLTSNDPMRAAECALQENIKIIPAMGRCDAEGERFICTSHRTGCRFSATFQEYDSDCRVVYDYSKTNLVFDKSYFPRCLVQDTWDTIAFCVWQFNECPSDKYGFAVADDFGALGKPNCQCDQVKVGACISSINSNTNENEGSSYFCAVSKEVCDTEDNYSYLNALQVESQLNVTCKLCDTLPFADTQGKTGGNMPSTPTMTPPAMIQPTTTPRPSQTRIINPTTPPSRPSPTRITPTSPTPSSQLTGAGDDVLVRNEKKSSLTSGQTAGVVIGTLAILLLMVGVYTKVTSSQQWCTRNEKEIIEEAPQGANSLAIDRTDPEERSMASIQ
;
A
#
# COMPACT_ATOMS: atom_id res chain seq x y z
N MET A 1 6.54 -22.58 -30.57
CA MET A 1 7.02 -21.21 -30.30
C MET A 1 6.03 -20.58 -29.35
N SER A 2 6.38 -20.41 -28.07
CA SER A 2 5.50 -19.72 -27.12
C SER A 2 5.53 -18.24 -27.49
N SER A 3 4.38 -17.64 -27.81
CA SER A 3 4.29 -16.19 -27.93
C SER A 3 4.61 -15.56 -26.58
N SER A 4 5.30 -14.42 -26.59
CA SER A 4 5.48 -13.63 -25.37
C SER A 4 4.12 -13.12 -24.89
N PRO A 5 3.85 -13.11 -23.57
CA PRO A 5 2.61 -12.57 -23.03
C PRO A 5 2.37 -11.13 -23.47
N VAL A 6 1.10 -10.76 -23.66
CA VAL A 6 0.73 -9.37 -23.96
C VAL A 6 0.93 -8.54 -22.69
N THR A 7 1.60 -7.39 -22.79
CA THR A 7 1.77 -6.50 -21.62
C THR A 7 0.55 -5.59 -21.48
N GLN A 8 -0.06 -5.59 -20.29
CA GLN A 8 -1.13 -4.67 -19.91
C GLN A 8 -0.63 -3.78 -18.77
N LEU A 9 -0.86 -2.47 -18.89
CA LEU A 9 -0.53 -1.53 -17.83
C LEU A 9 -1.67 -1.44 -16.83
N LEU A 10 -1.32 -1.25 -15.56
CA LEU A 10 -2.26 -0.99 -14.50
C LEU A 10 -2.97 0.35 -14.71
N THR A 11 -4.27 0.37 -14.41
CA THR A 11 -5.09 1.57 -14.27
C THR A 11 -5.42 1.76 -12.79
N ALA A 12 -5.20 2.96 -12.27
CA ALA A 12 -5.46 3.24 -10.86
C ALA A 12 -6.97 3.41 -10.59
N GLY A 13 -7.37 3.10 -9.36
CA GLY A 13 -8.64 3.57 -8.81
C GLY A 13 -8.53 5.01 -8.31
N ALA A 14 -9.47 5.42 -7.48
CA ALA A 14 -9.47 6.76 -6.92
C ALA A 14 -10.11 6.84 -5.54
N CYS A 15 -9.65 7.81 -4.76
CA CYS A 15 -10.25 8.20 -3.49
C CYS A 15 -11.29 9.29 -3.71
N PHE A 16 -12.46 9.13 -3.11
CA PHE A 16 -13.52 10.12 -3.06
C PHE A 16 -13.83 10.46 -1.61
N SER A 17 -13.99 11.74 -1.30
CA SER A 17 -14.48 12.17 0.01
C SER A 17 -16.00 12.34 -0.01
N TYR A 18 -16.65 12.01 1.10
CA TYR A 18 -18.06 12.35 1.31
C TYR A 18 -18.20 13.71 1.98
N ASP A 19 -19.11 14.54 1.47
CA ASP A 19 -19.63 15.68 2.21
C ASP A 19 -20.81 15.26 3.11
N GLU A 20 -21.22 16.15 4.03
CA GLU A 20 -22.35 15.91 4.93
C GLU A 20 -23.70 15.78 4.18
N ALA A 21 -23.77 16.23 2.93
CA ALA A 21 -24.94 16.12 2.08
C ALA A 21 -24.97 14.81 1.27
N GLY A 22 -23.98 13.93 1.43
CA GLY A 22 -23.85 12.66 0.71
C GLY A 22 -23.25 12.79 -0.69
N GLY A 23 -22.72 13.95 -1.05
CA GLY A 23 -21.98 14.16 -2.29
C GLY A 23 -20.58 13.56 -2.23
N GLU A 24 -20.20 12.85 -3.29
CA GLU A 24 -18.84 12.35 -3.48
C GLU A 24 -17.98 13.35 -4.25
N THR A 25 -16.82 13.70 -3.71
CA THR A 25 -15.86 14.58 -4.38
C THR A 25 -14.55 13.84 -4.60
N PHE A 26 -14.10 13.77 -5.85
CA PHE A 26 -12.80 13.20 -6.21
C PHE A 26 -11.66 13.89 -5.46
N GLN A 27 -10.77 13.10 -4.87
CA GLN A 27 -9.62 13.59 -4.11
C GLN A 27 -8.30 13.34 -4.85
N ALA A 28 -8.04 12.09 -5.21
CA ALA A 28 -6.81 11.68 -5.89
C ALA A 28 -6.95 10.27 -6.47
N CYS A 29 -6.11 9.93 -7.45
CA CYS A 29 -5.92 8.54 -7.86
C CYS A 29 -5.21 7.74 -6.76
N ALA A 30 -5.54 6.45 -6.67
CA ALA A 30 -5.00 5.53 -5.69
C ALA A 30 -4.85 4.12 -6.26
N LEU A 31 -3.87 3.36 -5.80
CA LEU A 31 -3.64 1.99 -6.26
C LEU A 31 -4.44 0.96 -5.44
N GLN A 32 -4.78 1.27 -4.19
CA GLN A 32 -5.49 0.36 -3.30
C GLN A 32 -6.28 1.12 -2.21
N PRO A 33 -7.28 0.47 -1.56
CA PRO A 33 -8.15 1.13 -0.58
C PRO A 33 -7.43 1.78 0.60
N LEU A 34 -6.35 1.16 1.05
CA LEU A 34 -5.56 1.61 2.18
C LEU A 34 -5.04 3.05 1.98
N GLU A 35 -4.77 3.46 0.74
CA GLU A 35 -4.31 4.82 0.41
C GLU A 35 -5.37 5.91 0.64
N CYS A 36 -6.66 5.54 0.60
CA CYS A 36 -7.79 6.45 0.85
C CYS A 36 -8.16 6.51 2.34
N ALA A 37 -7.88 5.46 3.11
CA ALA A 37 -8.27 5.37 4.52
C ALA A 37 -7.61 6.41 5.45
N ARG A 38 -6.77 7.31 4.92
CA ARG A 38 -6.11 8.42 5.63
C ARG A 38 -7.10 9.39 6.25
N ASN A 39 -8.19 9.64 5.55
CA ASN A 39 -9.29 10.45 6.03
C ASN A 39 -10.47 9.52 6.26
N LYS A 40 -11.06 9.54 7.47
CA LYS A 40 -12.20 8.67 7.83
C LYS A 40 -13.44 8.81 6.93
N PHE A 41 -13.42 9.79 6.03
CA PHE A 41 -14.50 10.15 5.12
C PHE A 41 -14.14 9.91 3.66
N GLN A 42 -13.10 9.12 3.38
CA GLN A 42 -12.74 8.75 2.02
C GLN A 42 -13.08 7.30 1.70
N LEU A 43 -13.68 7.07 0.54
CA LEU A 43 -13.89 5.75 -0.06
C LEU A 43 -13.00 5.58 -1.28
N PHE A 44 -12.53 4.35 -1.47
CA PHE A 44 -11.83 3.94 -2.67
C PHE A 44 -12.82 3.34 -3.67
N HIS A 45 -12.75 3.82 -4.91
CA HIS A 45 -13.41 3.20 -6.06
C HIS A 45 -12.37 2.59 -6.99
N SER A 46 -12.63 1.38 -7.46
CA SER A 46 -11.71 0.68 -8.38
C SER A 46 -11.70 1.32 -9.78
N SER A 47 -10.71 0.96 -10.60
CA SER A 47 -10.66 1.44 -11.99
C SER A 47 -11.85 0.94 -12.84
N LEU A 48 -12.40 -0.24 -12.52
CA LEU A 48 -13.60 -0.76 -13.18
C LEU A 48 -14.83 0.09 -12.84
N TRP A 49 -15.02 0.40 -11.55
CA TRP A 49 -16.12 1.25 -11.10
C TRP A 49 -16.05 2.62 -11.77
N LEU A 50 -14.86 3.24 -11.81
CA LEU A 50 -14.67 4.54 -12.46
C LEU A 50 -15.03 4.49 -13.94
N THR A 51 -14.64 3.44 -14.65
CA THR A 51 -14.96 3.30 -16.08
C THR A 51 -16.48 3.33 -16.32
N SER A 52 -17.27 2.82 -15.38
CA SER A 52 -18.73 2.76 -15.48
C SER A 52 -19.43 4.01 -14.96
N ASN A 53 -18.91 4.64 -13.90
CA ASN A 53 -19.62 5.69 -13.16
C ASN A 53 -19.00 7.09 -13.29
N ASP A 54 -17.69 7.18 -13.50
CA ASP A 54 -16.98 8.46 -13.71
C ASP A 54 -15.86 8.29 -14.77
N PRO A 55 -16.22 8.24 -16.07
CA PRO A 55 -15.26 8.00 -17.14
C PRO A 55 -14.17 9.06 -17.26
N MET A 56 -14.44 10.29 -16.80
CA MET A 56 -13.45 11.36 -16.79
C MET A 56 -12.34 11.04 -15.78
N ARG A 57 -12.69 10.62 -14.57
CA ARG A 57 -11.70 10.20 -13.56
C ARG A 57 -11.05 8.87 -13.90
N ALA A 58 -11.76 7.97 -14.56
CA ALA A 58 -11.17 6.75 -15.12
C ALA A 58 -10.03 7.08 -16.08
N ALA A 59 -10.26 7.99 -17.04
CA ALA A 59 -9.25 8.43 -17.99
C ALA A 59 -8.07 9.11 -17.29
N GLU A 60 -8.32 9.98 -16.31
CA GLU A 60 -7.28 10.64 -15.52
C GLU A 60 -6.41 9.64 -14.76
N CYS A 61 -7.00 8.68 -14.05
CA CYS A 61 -6.29 7.69 -13.25
C CYS A 61 -5.67 6.53 -14.06
N ALA A 62 -5.98 6.45 -15.36
CA ALA A 62 -5.30 5.55 -16.29
C ALA A 62 -3.98 6.13 -16.84
N LEU A 63 -3.75 7.45 -16.70
CA LEU A 63 -2.51 8.08 -17.19
C LEU A 63 -1.30 7.66 -16.36
N GLN A 64 -0.25 7.18 -17.04
CA GLN A 64 0.98 6.72 -16.37
C GLN A 64 1.69 7.85 -15.62
N GLU A 65 1.64 9.09 -16.10
CA GLU A 65 2.17 10.26 -15.39
C GLU A 65 1.50 10.48 -14.04
N ASN A 66 0.21 10.16 -13.91
CA ASN A 66 -0.53 10.25 -12.66
C ASN A 66 -0.19 9.07 -11.74
N ILE A 67 -0.07 7.85 -12.28
CA ILE A 67 0.31 6.64 -11.52
C ILE A 67 1.70 6.81 -10.89
N LYS A 68 2.67 7.31 -11.67
CA LYS A 68 4.06 7.51 -11.22
C LYS A 68 4.19 8.44 -10.01
N ILE A 69 3.22 9.35 -9.81
CA ILE A 69 3.20 10.34 -8.73
C ILE A 69 2.21 9.99 -7.61
N ILE A 70 1.61 8.79 -7.58
CA ILE A 70 0.74 8.39 -6.48
C ILE A 70 1.61 8.20 -5.22
N PRO A 71 1.23 8.77 -4.06
CA PRO A 71 1.87 8.53 -2.76
C PRO A 71 1.48 7.17 -2.19
N ALA A 72 1.62 6.10 -2.97
CA ALA A 72 1.16 4.74 -2.66
C ALA A 72 2.08 3.96 -1.71
N MET A 73 3.15 4.59 -1.22
CA MET A 73 4.30 3.91 -0.64
C MET A 73 4.57 4.38 0.78
N GLY A 74 5.27 3.55 1.54
CA GLY A 74 5.84 3.91 2.83
C GLY A 74 7.37 3.83 2.78
N ARG A 75 8.01 4.03 3.93
CA ARG A 75 9.46 4.03 4.06
C ARG A 75 9.93 3.01 5.09
N CYS A 76 10.99 2.29 4.77
CA CYS A 76 11.70 1.47 5.76
C CYS A 76 12.62 2.37 6.59
N ASP A 77 12.25 2.67 7.84
CA ASP A 77 12.95 3.61 8.73
C ASP A 77 13.61 2.90 9.93
N ALA A 78 14.52 1.96 9.66
CA ALA A 78 15.40 1.38 10.67
C ALA A 78 16.84 1.89 10.52
N GLU A 79 17.55 2.04 11.64
CA GLU A 79 18.99 2.39 11.66
C GLU A 79 19.87 1.39 10.87
N GLY A 80 19.41 0.15 10.71
CA GLY A 80 20.07 -0.91 9.93
C GLY A 80 19.59 -1.05 8.48
N GLU A 81 18.70 -0.17 8.02
CA GLU A 81 18.15 -0.13 6.66
C GLU A 81 18.56 1.17 5.96
N ARG A 82 18.58 1.18 4.63
CA ARG A 82 19.03 2.33 3.85
C ARG A 82 17.95 3.42 3.60
N PHE A 83 16.95 3.54 4.47
CA PHE A 83 15.87 4.56 4.38
C PHE A 83 15.15 4.58 3.03
N ILE A 84 14.66 3.43 2.56
CA ILE A 84 14.13 3.28 1.20
C ILE A 84 12.60 3.32 1.14
N CYS A 85 12.05 3.94 0.09
CA CYS A 85 10.63 3.84 -0.22
C CYS A 85 10.27 2.45 -0.76
N THR A 86 9.24 1.83 -0.19
CA THR A 86 8.69 0.55 -0.65
C THR A 86 7.15 0.54 -0.52
N SER A 87 6.48 -0.35 -1.25
CA SER A 87 5.02 -0.41 -1.39
C SER A 87 4.31 -1.00 -0.17
N HIS A 88 5.00 -1.80 0.63
CA HIS A 88 4.40 -2.51 1.76
C HIS A 88 5.46 -2.85 2.81
N ARG A 89 5.06 -2.99 4.08
CA ARG A 89 5.96 -3.32 5.20
C ARG A 89 6.81 -4.57 4.99
N THR A 90 6.35 -5.50 4.17
CA THR A 90 7.11 -6.71 3.86
C THR A 90 8.26 -6.45 2.88
N GLY A 91 8.27 -5.33 2.18
CA GLY A 91 9.43 -4.86 1.41
C GLY A 91 10.59 -4.37 2.28
N CYS A 92 10.34 -4.15 3.58
CA CYS A 92 11.37 -3.82 4.56
C CYS A 92 11.97 -5.08 5.19
N ARG A 93 13.23 -4.98 5.59
CA ARG A 93 13.91 -6.01 6.37
C ARG A 93 13.29 -6.15 7.75
N PHE A 94 12.98 -5.03 8.39
CA PHE A 94 12.27 -5.00 9.66
C PHE A 94 10.87 -4.45 9.42
N SER A 95 9.88 -5.32 9.24
CA SER A 95 8.51 -4.88 8.92
C SER A 95 7.90 -3.92 9.96
N ALA A 96 8.36 -3.97 11.22
CA ALA A 96 7.94 -3.07 12.28
C ALA A 96 8.47 -1.63 12.15
N THR A 97 9.48 -1.40 11.30
CA THR A 97 10.06 -0.06 11.03
C THR A 97 9.50 0.57 9.76
N PHE A 98 8.56 -0.11 9.10
CA PHE A 98 7.85 0.49 7.98
C PHE A 98 6.95 1.61 8.48
N GLN A 99 7.24 2.81 8.02
CA GLN A 99 6.36 3.96 8.16
C GLN A 99 5.44 3.99 6.95
N GLU A 100 4.18 3.62 7.18
CA GLU A 100 3.14 3.76 6.18
C GLU A 100 2.99 5.25 5.80
N TYR A 101 2.75 5.50 4.51
CA TYR A 101 2.40 6.82 3.98
C TYR A 101 3.46 7.91 4.19
N ASP A 102 4.60 7.73 3.56
CA ASP A 102 5.60 8.78 3.50
C ASP A 102 5.28 9.75 2.33
N SER A 103 5.09 11.03 2.64
CA SER A 103 4.73 12.05 1.65
C SER A 103 5.85 12.38 0.65
N ASP A 104 7.08 11.92 0.91
CA ASP A 104 8.22 12.03 0.01
C ASP A 104 8.39 10.75 -0.83
N CYS A 105 7.69 9.67 -0.49
CA CYS A 105 7.63 8.45 -1.29
C CYS A 105 6.54 8.52 -2.36
N ARG A 106 6.92 8.23 -3.61
CA ARG A 106 6.04 8.08 -4.77
C ARG A 106 6.32 6.77 -5.47
N VAL A 107 5.42 6.30 -6.33
CA VAL A 107 5.60 5.05 -7.09
C VAL A 107 6.98 4.97 -7.78
N VAL A 108 7.49 6.08 -8.32
CA VAL A 108 8.81 6.13 -8.96
C VAL A 108 9.90 6.71 -8.06
N TYR A 109 9.59 7.75 -7.29
CA TYR A 109 10.60 8.64 -6.69
C TYR A 109 10.62 8.61 -5.17
N ASP A 110 11.82 8.73 -4.62
CA ASP A 110 12.06 9.01 -3.20
C ASP A 110 12.63 10.43 -3.07
N TYR A 111 11.79 11.36 -2.58
CA TYR A 111 12.16 12.77 -2.45
C TYR A 111 12.80 13.13 -1.11
N SER A 112 13.12 12.13 -0.28
CA SER A 112 13.69 12.40 1.03
C SER A 112 15.01 13.14 0.95
N LYS A 113 15.10 14.26 1.67
CA LYS A 113 16.34 15.06 1.78
C LYS A 113 17.43 14.33 2.56
N THR A 114 17.08 13.32 3.35
CA THR A 114 18.05 12.55 4.12
C THR A 114 18.68 11.43 3.31
N ASN A 115 18.06 11.03 2.20
CA ASN A 115 18.55 9.95 1.36
C ASN A 115 19.32 10.48 0.14
N LEU A 116 20.61 10.80 0.34
CA LEU A 116 21.48 11.21 -0.77
C LEU A 116 21.80 10.05 -1.74
N VAL A 117 21.49 8.81 -1.38
CA VAL A 117 21.91 7.61 -2.12
C VAL A 117 20.78 7.08 -3.02
N PHE A 118 19.54 7.18 -2.56
CA PHE A 118 18.36 6.73 -3.28
C PHE A 118 17.43 7.90 -3.55
N ASP A 119 17.25 8.17 -4.84
CA ASP A 119 16.29 9.15 -5.34
C ASP A 119 15.05 8.48 -5.95
N LYS A 120 14.94 7.16 -5.77
CA LYS A 120 13.89 6.34 -6.34
C LYS A 120 13.30 5.39 -5.32
N SER A 121 12.08 5.00 -5.62
CA SER A 121 11.37 3.95 -4.92
C SER A 121 11.73 2.59 -5.48
N TYR A 122 11.82 1.61 -4.60
CA TYR A 122 12.21 0.26 -4.97
C TYR A 122 11.31 -0.79 -4.34
N PHE A 123 11.21 -1.90 -5.07
CA PHE A 123 10.24 -2.95 -4.80
C PHE A 123 10.95 -4.26 -4.46
N PRO A 124 10.30 -5.13 -3.67
CA PRO A 124 10.81 -6.46 -3.43
C PRO A 124 10.82 -7.33 -4.69
N ARG A 125 11.48 -8.48 -4.61
CA ARG A 125 11.57 -9.45 -5.72
C ARG A 125 11.36 -10.87 -5.25
N CYS A 126 10.82 -11.67 -6.16
CA CYS A 126 10.80 -13.13 -6.05
C CYS A 126 12.00 -13.70 -6.75
N LEU A 127 12.68 -14.66 -6.13
CA LEU A 127 13.86 -15.31 -6.66
C LEU A 127 13.75 -16.83 -6.52
N VAL A 128 14.12 -17.55 -7.57
CA VAL A 128 14.41 -18.97 -7.50
C VAL A 128 15.85 -19.17 -7.96
N GLN A 129 16.62 -19.88 -7.14
CA GLN A 129 17.99 -20.23 -7.48
C GLN A 129 17.93 -21.55 -8.26
N ASP A 130 17.94 -21.46 -9.59
CA ASP A 130 18.22 -22.62 -10.41
C ASP A 130 19.75 -22.79 -10.50
N THR A 131 20.17 -24.03 -10.74
CA THR A 131 21.56 -24.52 -10.77
C THR A 131 22.54 -23.65 -11.58
N TRP A 132 22.04 -22.86 -12.55
CA TRP A 132 22.86 -21.99 -13.40
C TRP A 132 22.24 -20.60 -13.68
N ASP A 133 20.95 -20.40 -13.42
CA ASP A 133 20.24 -19.14 -13.67
C ASP A 133 19.44 -18.70 -12.45
N THR A 134 19.57 -17.43 -12.06
CA THR A 134 18.69 -16.82 -11.05
C THR A 134 17.50 -16.22 -11.78
N ILE A 135 16.36 -16.92 -11.77
CA ILE A 135 15.11 -16.35 -12.26
C ILE A 135 14.56 -15.45 -11.16
N ALA A 136 14.43 -14.16 -11.47
CA ALA A 136 13.86 -13.18 -10.57
C ALA A 136 12.85 -12.28 -11.26
N PHE A 137 11.82 -11.86 -10.53
CA PHE A 137 10.86 -10.85 -10.96
C PHE A 137 10.48 -9.94 -9.80
N CYS A 138 10.21 -8.67 -10.10
CA CYS A 138 9.84 -7.68 -9.10
C CYS A 138 8.34 -7.78 -8.81
N VAL A 139 7.96 -7.60 -7.55
CA VAL A 139 6.58 -7.73 -7.09
C VAL A 139 6.18 -6.54 -6.24
N TRP A 140 4.87 -6.25 -6.19
CA TRP A 140 4.34 -5.20 -5.34
C TRP A 140 4.52 -5.52 -3.86
N GLN A 141 4.33 -6.76 -3.43
CA GLN A 141 4.42 -7.14 -2.01
C GLN A 141 4.64 -8.64 -1.84
N PHE A 142 4.84 -9.09 -0.59
CA PHE A 142 5.21 -10.47 -0.27
C PHE A 142 4.21 -11.54 -0.73
N ASN A 143 2.91 -11.30 -0.61
CA ASN A 143 1.89 -12.28 -0.95
C ASN A 143 1.79 -12.56 -2.47
N GLU A 144 2.43 -11.73 -3.31
CA GLU A 144 2.60 -11.95 -4.75
C GLU A 144 3.68 -12.99 -5.06
N CYS A 145 4.44 -13.41 -4.04
CA CYS A 145 5.53 -14.36 -4.19
C CYS A 145 5.07 -15.78 -3.82
N PRO A 146 4.98 -16.70 -4.79
CA PRO A 146 4.60 -18.09 -4.49
C PRO A 146 5.70 -18.77 -3.68
N SER A 147 5.44 -18.98 -2.39
CA SER A 147 6.41 -19.51 -1.43
C SER A 147 6.83 -20.96 -1.69
N ASP A 148 6.09 -21.68 -2.54
CA ASP A 148 6.40 -23.06 -2.94
C ASP A 148 7.56 -23.14 -3.94
N LYS A 149 7.83 -22.05 -4.68
CA LYS A 149 8.82 -22.02 -5.77
C LYS A 149 9.84 -20.89 -5.65
N TYR A 150 9.45 -19.78 -5.03
CA TYR A 150 10.27 -18.58 -4.97
C TYR A 150 10.55 -18.18 -3.52
N GLY A 151 11.80 -17.80 -3.28
CA GLY A 151 12.17 -17.01 -2.12
C GLY A 151 11.77 -15.56 -2.32
N PHE A 152 11.33 -14.91 -1.25
CA PHE A 152 11.10 -13.48 -1.23
C PHE A 152 12.37 -12.75 -0.79
N ALA A 153 12.79 -11.75 -1.57
CA ALA A 153 13.79 -10.77 -1.19
C ALA A 153 13.14 -9.40 -1.01
N VAL A 154 13.56 -8.72 0.04
CA VAL A 154 13.17 -7.34 0.34
C VAL A 154 13.71 -6.38 -0.73
N ALA A 155 13.29 -5.12 -0.70
CA ALA A 155 13.74 -4.14 -1.69
C ALA A 155 15.25 -3.86 -1.58
N ASP A 156 15.81 -3.80 -0.36
CA ASP A 156 17.23 -3.57 -0.09
C ASP A 156 17.91 -4.85 0.43
N ASP A 157 18.48 -5.65 -0.48
CA ASP A 157 19.21 -6.87 -0.11
C ASP A 157 20.52 -6.53 0.63
N PHE A 158 20.67 -7.07 1.83
CA PHE A 158 21.73 -6.71 2.78
C PHE A 158 23.13 -6.80 2.18
N GLY A 159 23.85 -5.67 2.17
CA GLY A 159 25.28 -5.65 1.90
C GLY A 159 25.67 -5.74 0.43
N ALA A 160 24.72 -5.77 -0.51
CA ALA A 160 25.06 -5.42 -1.88
C ALA A 160 25.46 -3.94 -1.88
N LEU A 161 26.74 -3.64 -2.14
CA LEU A 161 27.20 -2.28 -2.45
C LEU A 161 26.45 -1.69 -3.68
N GLY A 162 25.62 -2.50 -4.35
CA GLY A 162 24.75 -2.11 -5.44
C GLY A 162 23.45 -1.43 -4.99
N LYS A 163 22.86 -0.73 -5.95
CA LYS A 163 21.52 -0.18 -5.81
C LYS A 163 20.49 -1.32 -5.87
N PRO A 164 19.39 -1.24 -5.11
CA PRO A 164 18.21 -2.07 -5.30
C PRO A 164 17.82 -2.17 -6.78
N ASN A 165 17.33 -3.33 -7.19
CA ASN A 165 17.23 -3.67 -8.61
C ASN A 165 15.87 -3.36 -9.22
N CYS A 166 14.82 -3.30 -8.40
CA CYS A 166 13.44 -3.33 -8.86
C CYS A 166 12.80 -1.95 -8.80
N GLN A 167 12.57 -1.35 -9.97
CA GLN A 167 11.78 -0.12 -10.16
C GLN A 167 10.38 -0.47 -10.65
N CYS A 168 9.48 0.52 -10.69
CA CYS A 168 8.06 0.26 -10.93
C CYS A 168 7.75 -0.33 -12.32
N ASP A 169 8.57 -0.08 -13.34
CA ASP A 169 8.43 -0.61 -14.70
C ASP A 169 8.79 -2.11 -14.85
N GLN A 170 9.43 -2.65 -13.81
CA GLN A 170 9.79 -4.06 -13.68
C GLN A 170 8.83 -4.82 -12.76
N VAL A 171 7.98 -4.11 -12.00
CA VAL A 171 7.04 -4.71 -11.06
C VAL A 171 5.88 -5.33 -11.81
N LYS A 172 5.72 -6.65 -11.65
CA LYS A 172 4.51 -7.36 -12.04
C LYS A 172 3.47 -7.24 -10.93
N VAL A 173 2.22 -7.09 -11.34
CA VAL A 173 1.07 -7.02 -10.45
C VAL A 173 0.04 -8.07 -10.85
N GLY A 174 -0.92 -8.35 -9.97
CA GLY A 174 -2.01 -9.26 -10.25
C GLY A 174 -3.10 -8.63 -11.12
N ALA A 175 -4.23 -9.32 -11.17
CA ALA A 175 -5.44 -8.86 -11.84
C ALA A 175 -6.69 -9.32 -11.09
N CYS A 176 -7.74 -8.50 -11.17
CA CYS A 176 -9.09 -8.89 -10.81
C CYS A 176 -9.75 -9.51 -12.03
N ILE A 177 -10.25 -10.74 -11.91
CA ILE A 177 -10.99 -11.44 -12.97
C ILE A 177 -12.44 -11.66 -12.55
N SER A 178 -13.38 -11.38 -13.46
CA SER A 178 -14.80 -11.64 -13.26
C SER A 178 -15.08 -13.14 -13.15
N SER A 179 -15.79 -13.55 -12.11
CA SER A 179 -16.21 -14.93 -11.87
C SER A 179 -17.46 -15.31 -12.67
N ILE A 180 -18.21 -14.32 -13.19
CA ILE A 180 -19.47 -14.52 -13.92
C ILE A 180 -19.19 -15.09 -15.33
N ASN A 181 -18.11 -14.62 -15.97
CA ASN A 181 -17.80 -14.93 -17.37
C ASN A 181 -16.93 -16.20 -17.53
N SER A 182 -16.62 -16.91 -16.45
CA SER A 182 -15.81 -18.14 -16.51
C SER A 182 -16.58 -19.36 -17.03
N ASN A 183 -17.91 -19.29 -17.10
CA ASN A 183 -18.77 -20.46 -17.42
C ASN A 183 -19.46 -20.40 -18.79
N THR A 184 -19.44 -19.26 -19.48
CA THR A 184 -20.02 -19.14 -20.82
C THR A 184 -18.95 -19.43 -21.85
N ASN A 185 -19.10 -20.53 -22.58
CA ASN A 185 -18.20 -20.99 -23.68
C ASN A 185 -18.21 -20.04 -24.90
N GLU A 186 -18.48 -18.76 -24.71
CA GLU A 186 -18.56 -17.77 -25.77
C GLU A 186 -17.31 -16.89 -25.69
N ASN A 187 -16.69 -16.67 -26.85
CA ASN A 187 -15.40 -15.99 -27.03
C ASN A 187 -15.42 -14.48 -26.66
N GLU A 188 -16.29 -14.05 -25.75
CA GLU A 188 -16.20 -12.75 -25.10
C GLU A 188 -15.10 -12.84 -24.04
N GLY A 189 -13.94 -12.26 -24.35
CA GLY A 189 -12.75 -12.32 -23.50
C GLY A 189 -13.11 -11.99 -22.04
N SER A 190 -12.65 -12.84 -21.12
CA SER A 190 -12.86 -12.68 -19.68
C SER A 190 -12.58 -11.23 -19.29
N SER A 191 -13.56 -10.54 -18.68
CA SER A 191 -13.36 -9.16 -18.24
C SER A 191 -12.42 -9.17 -17.04
N TYR A 192 -11.21 -8.65 -17.23
CA TYR A 192 -10.21 -8.49 -16.18
C TYR A 192 -9.66 -7.07 -16.18
N PHE A 193 -9.12 -6.64 -15.04
CA PHE A 193 -8.32 -5.43 -14.93
C PHE A 193 -7.14 -5.68 -13.98
N CYS A 194 -5.99 -5.05 -14.25
CA CYS A 194 -4.79 -5.21 -13.44
C CYS A 194 -4.96 -4.52 -12.08
N ALA A 195 -4.48 -5.16 -11.00
CA ALA A 195 -4.59 -4.65 -9.64
C ALA A 195 -3.34 -4.99 -8.82
N VAL A 196 -2.95 -4.09 -7.90
CA VAL A 196 -1.75 -4.28 -7.06
C VAL A 196 -1.98 -5.26 -5.90
N SER A 197 -3.23 -5.52 -5.55
CA SER A 197 -3.58 -6.35 -4.40
C SER A 197 -5.00 -6.92 -4.49
N LYS A 198 -5.28 -7.91 -3.64
CA LYS A 198 -6.60 -8.53 -3.53
C LYS A 198 -7.67 -7.56 -3.06
N GLU A 199 -7.33 -6.65 -2.16
CA GLU A 199 -8.25 -5.69 -1.54
C GLU A 199 -8.89 -4.77 -2.59
N VAL A 200 -8.23 -4.56 -3.74
CA VAL A 200 -8.83 -3.85 -4.88
C VAL A 200 -10.00 -4.65 -5.47
N CYS A 201 -9.84 -5.97 -5.64
CA CYS A 201 -10.89 -6.82 -6.20
C CYS A 201 -12.05 -7.04 -5.23
N ASP A 202 -11.77 -7.03 -3.92
CA ASP A 202 -12.79 -7.17 -2.87
C ASP A 202 -13.78 -5.99 -2.84
N THR A 203 -13.50 -4.90 -3.57
CA THR A 203 -14.43 -3.78 -3.78
C THR A 203 -15.44 -4.01 -4.91
N GLU A 204 -15.23 -5.04 -5.73
CA GLU A 204 -16.08 -5.36 -6.88
C GLU A 204 -16.79 -6.70 -6.67
N ASP A 205 -18.11 -6.69 -6.81
CA ASP A 205 -18.88 -7.92 -6.72
C ASP A 205 -18.49 -8.88 -7.84
N ASN A 206 -18.34 -10.16 -7.48
CA ASN A 206 -17.99 -11.24 -8.41
C ASN A 206 -16.61 -11.12 -9.07
N TYR A 207 -15.68 -10.36 -8.49
CA TYR A 207 -14.28 -10.41 -8.91
C TYR A 207 -13.44 -11.27 -7.96
N SER A 208 -12.45 -11.95 -8.52
CA SER A 208 -11.45 -12.68 -7.76
C SER A 208 -10.06 -12.23 -8.16
N TYR A 209 -9.14 -12.21 -7.20
CA TYR A 209 -7.77 -11.81 -7.44
C TYR A 209 -6.92 -12.98 -7.94
N LEU A 210 -6.20 -12.77 -9.03
CA LEU A 210 -5.11 -13.60 -9.50
C LEU A 210 -3.79 -12.88 -9.25
N ASN A 211 -2.80 -13.55 -8.65
CA ASN A 211 -1.46 -13.00 -8.52
C ASN A 211 -0.75 -12.91 -9.89
N ALA A 212 0.36 -12.18 -9.94
CA ALA A 212 1.09 -11.92 -11.19
C ALA A 212 1.40 -13.16 -12.04
N LEU A 213 1.80 -14.28 -11.43
CA LEU A 213 2.13 -15.51 -12.18
C LEU A 213 0.88 -16.27 -12.66
N GLN A 214 -0.21 -16.19 -11.89
CA GLN A 214 -1.50 -16.74 -12.31
C GLN A 214 -2.05 -15.98 -13.53
N VAL A 215 -1.92 -14.65 -13.55
CA VAL A 215 -2.30 -13.82 -14.71
C VAL A 215 -1.53 -14.26 -15.95
N GLU A 216 -0.20 -14.42 -15.87
CA GLU A 216 0.62 -14.85 -17.02
C GLU A 216 0.25 -16.24 -17.50
N SER A 217 0.04 -17.19 -16.59
CA SER A 217 -0.25 -18.59 -16.95
C SER A 217 -1.68 -18.83 -17.42
N GLN A 218 -2.66 -18.07 -16.92
CA GLN A 218 -4.08 -18.27 -17.23
C GLN A 218 -4.58 -17.34 -18.34
N LEU A 219 -4.10 -16.09 -18.40
CA LEU A 219 -4.56 -15.08 -19.35
C LEU A 219 -3.58 -14.81 -20.49
N ASN A 220 -2.36 -15.35 -20.43
CA ASN A 220 -1.27 -15.03 -21.35
C ASN A 220 -1.00 -13.51 -21.44
N VAL A 221 -1.13 -12.83 -20.29
CA VAL A 221 -0.98 -11.38 -20.11
C VAL A 221 -0.01 -11.12 -18.95
N THR A 222 0.82 -10.09 -19.07
CA THR A 222 1.61 -9.57 -17.97
C THR A 222 1.06 -8.21 -17.55
N CYS A 223 0.50 -8.13 -16.35
CA CYS A 223 0.12 -6.86 -15.73
C CYS A 223 1.36 -6.18 -15.13
N LYS A 224 1.60 -4.92 -15.51
CA LYS A 224 2.71 -4.10 -15.01
C LYS A 224 2.23 -2.87 -14.25
N LEU A 225 2.95 -2.51 -13.20
CA LEU A 225 2.66 -1.33 -12.39
C LEU A 225 2.88 -0.02 -13.15
N CYS A 226 3.99 0.10 -13.88
CA CYS A 226 4.31 1.26 -14.72
C CYS A 226 4.70 0.85 -16.13
N ASP A 227 4.60 1.79 -17.07
CA ASP A 227 5.32 1.75 -18.33
C ASP A 227 6.84 1.88 -18.14
N THR A 228 7.59 1.59 -19.20
CA THR A 228 9.05 1.71 -19.21
C THR A 228 9.49 3.13 -18.88
N LEU A 229 10.38 3.26 -17.89
CA LEU A 229 10.91 4.56 -17.50
C LEU A 229 11.94 5.07 -18.53
N PRO A 230 11.90 6.35 -18.91
CA PRO A 230 12.92 6.92 -19.78
C PRO A 230 14.29 6.88 -19.11
N PHE A 231 15.36 6.87 -19.91
CA PHE A 231 16.73 6.79 -19.38
C PHE A 231 17.09 7.87 -18.36
N ALA A 232 16.51 9.06 -18.48
CA ALA A 232 16.69 10.16 -17.52
C ALA A 232 16.07 9.84 -16.14
N ASP A 233 14.97 9.10 -16.13
CA ASP A 233 14.33 8.64 -14.91
C ASP A 233 15.02 7.38 -14.37
N THR A 234 15.77 6.65 -15.22
CA THR A 234 16.59 5.51 -14.79
C THR A 234 17.96 5.91 -14.22
N GLN A 235 18.48 7.09 -14.56
CA GLN A 235 19.72 7.64 -14.00
C GLN A 235 19.40 8.66 -12.91
N GLY A 236 19.62 8.28 -11.66
CA GLY A 236 19.18 9.09 -10.53
C GLY A 236 19.54 10.58 -10.64
N LYS A 237 18.54 11.45 -10.45
CA LYS A 237 18.60 12.89 -10.68
C LYS A 237 19.47 13.51 -9.60
N THR A 238 20.71 13.85 -9.97
CA THR A 238 21.55 14.75 -9.17
C THR A 238 20.93 16.15 -9.23
N GLY A 239 20.11 16.47 -8.22
CA GLY A 239 19.72 17.83 -7.80
C GLY A 239 19.20 18.77 -8.89
N GLY A 240 17.88 19.01 -8.93
CA GLY A 240 17.39 20.15 -9.71
C GLY A 240 15.87 20.25 -9.80
N ASN A 241 15.33 21.18 -9.02
CA ASN A 241 14.03 21.82 -9.11
C ASN A 241 12.80 20.91 -9.22
N MET A 242 12.14 20.76 -8.07
CA MET A 242 10.76 20.35 -7.89
C MET A 242 9.84 21.17 -8.84
N PRO A 243 8.96 20.53 -9.64
CA PRO A 243 7.90 21.25 -10.31
C PRO A 243 6.96 21.81 -9.25
N SER A 244 6.82 23.12 -9.22
CA SER A 244 5.78 23.78 -8.42
C SER A 244 4.42 23.27 -8.89
N THR A 245 3.58 22.89 -7.93
CA THR A 245 2.17 22.53 -8.06
C THR A 245 1.46 23.30 -9.19
N PRO A 246 0.70 22.67 -10.09
CA PRO A 246 -0.19 23.40 -10.96
C PRO A 246 -1.25 24.07 -10.08
N THR A 247 -1.13 25.38 -9.90
CA THR A 247 -2.21 26.19 -9.34
C THR A 247 -3.31 26.19 -10.39
N MET A 248 -4.37 25.40 -10.17
CA MET A 248 -5.60 25.56 -10.94
C MET A 248 -6.10 26.98 -10.70
N THR A 249 -5.92 27.83 -11.70
CA THR A 249 -6.52 29.15 -11.73
C THR A 249 -7.98 28.93 -12.13
N PRO A 250 -8.97 29.30 -11.30
CA PRO A 250 -10.37 29.18 -11.70
C PRO A 250 -10.63 30.10 -12.91
N PRO A 251 -11.51 29.71 -13.85
CA PRO A 251 -11.86 30.55 -14.99
C PRO A 251 -12.47 31.87 -14.51
N ALA A 252 -11.93 32.96 -15.06
CA ALA A 252 -12.35 34.32 -14.78
C ALA A 252 -13.85 34.50 -15.04
N MET A 253 -14.59 34.78 -13.97
CA MET A 253 -15.97 35.26 -14.04
C MET A 253 -15.95 36.67 -14.61
N ILE A 254 -16.63 36.88 -15.73
CA ILE A 254 -16.89 38.19 -16.30
C ILE A 254 -17.84 38.92 -15.33
N GLN A 255 -17.42 40.03 -14.74
CA GLN A 255 -18.33 40.94 -14.05
C GLN A 255 -18.03 42.41 -14.41
N PRO A 256 -19.06 43.26 -14.63
CA PRO A 256 -18.86 44.61 -15.12
C PRO A 256 -18.51 45.63 -14.03
N THR A 257 -17.69 46.58 -14.45
CA THR A 257 -17.39 47.94 -13.97
C THR A 257 -18.37 48.59 -12.97
N THR A 258 -17.86 49.13 -11.84
CA THR A 258 -17.71 50.59 -11.51
C THR A 258 -17.38 50.85 -10.02
N THR A 259 -16.21 51.48 -9.76
CA THR A 259 -15.93 52.70 -8.93
C THR A 259 -16.44 52.85 -7.47
N PRO A 260 -15.86 53.69 -6.55
CA PRO A 260 -14.52 54.23 -6.33
C PRO A 260 -13.88 53.95 -4.93
N ARG A 261 -12.57 54.23 -4.88
CA ARG A 261 -11.61 54.38 -3.76
C ARG A 261 -11.99 55.41 -2.66
N PRO A 262 -11.60 55.13 -1.40
CA PRO A 262 -10.87 56.10 -0.55
C PRO A 262 -9.66 55.43 0.15
N SER A 263 -8.41 55.88 -0.04
CA SER A 263 -7.64 56.87 0.76
C SER A 263 -7.43 56.57 2.26
N GLN A 264 -6.18 56.15 2.55
CA GLN A 264 -5.36 56.37 3.78
C GLN A 264 -5.83 55.71 5.09
N THR A 265 -4.96 55.01 5.82
CA THR A 265 -4.04 55.65 6.79
C THR A 265 -2.89 54.71 7.21
N ARG A 266 -1.72 55.31 7.37
CA ARG A 266 -0.39 54.77 7.70
C ARG A 266 -0.13 54.94 9.20
N ILE A 267 0.05 53.90 10.02
CA ILE A 267 0.63 54.04 11.38
C ILE A 267 1.43 52.77 11.83
N ILE A 268 2.76 52.93 11.92
CA ILE A 268 3.73 52.63 13.01
C ILE A 268 3.90 51.18 13.55
N ASN A 269 5.09 50.60 13.30
CA ASN A 269 5.85 49.66 14.16
C ASN A 269 6.36 50.39 15.42
N PRO A 270 6.46 49.80 16.63
CA PRO A 270 7.61 48.92 16.99
C PRO A 270 7.26 47.85 18.06
N THR A 271 8.02 46.76 18.30
CA THR A 271 9.15 46.74 19.26
C THR A 271 9.53 45.26 19.52
N THR A 272 10.81 44.91 19.36
CA THR A 272 11.51 43.72 19.91
C THR A 272 11.88 44.00 21.38
N PRO A 273 11.98 43.03 22.33
CA PRO A 273 13.19 42.18 22.52
C PRO A 273 12.91 40.87 23.34
N PRO A 274 13.86 40.18 24.02
CA PRO A 274 15.24 39.79 23.71
C PRO A 274 15.50 38.26 23.78
N SER A 275 16.74 37.93 23.43
CA SER A 275 17.51 36.67 23.42
C SER A 275 17.75 35.89 24.74
N ARG A 276 18.12 34.60 24.54
CA ARG A 276 19.03 33.67 25.30
C ARG A 276 18.45 32.82 26.45
N PRO A 277 19.08 31.68 26.86
CA PRO A 277 20.26 30.96 26.32
C PRO A 277 20.14 29.42 26.16
N SER A 278 21.09 28.83 25.43
CA SER A 278 21.41 27.39 25.37
C SER A 278 22.00 26.84 26.67
N PRO A 279 21.86 25.52 26.91
CA PRO A 279 22.89 24.73 27.58
C PRO A 279 23.25 23.46 26.77
N THR A 280 24.52 23.23 26.41
CA THR A 280 25.54 22.49 27.18
C THR A 280 25.65 21.04 26.72
N ARG A 281 26.70 20.82 25.93
CA ARG A 281 27.27 19.55 25.49
C ARG A 281 27.82 18.80 26.71
N ILE A 282 27.42 17.54 26.89
CA ILE A 282 28.08 16.61 27.82
C ILE A 282 28.57 15.41 27.01
N THR A 283 29.89 15.26 26.97
CA THR A 283 30.62 14.08 26.51
C THR A 283 31.01 13.27 27.74
N PRO A 284 30.83 11.94 27.72
CA PRO A 284 31.77 11.03 28.36
C PRO A 284 32.21 9.95 27.36
N THR A 285 33.45 9.94 26.90
CA THR A 285 34.63 9.31 27.53
C THR A 285 34.51 7.78 27.64
N SER A 286 35.11 7.11 26.66
CA SER A 286 35.48 5.70 26.67
C SER A 286 36.44 5.36 27.82
N PRO A 287 36.45 4.10 28.29
CA PRO A 287 37.71 3.47 28.66
C PRO A 287 37.92 2.16 27.90
N THR A 288 39.02 2.11 27.15
CA THR A 288 39.73 0.89 26.75
C THR A 288 40.89 0.68 27.74
N PRO A 289 41.12 -0.56 28.17
CA PRO A 289 42.47 -1.15 28.04
C PRO A 289 42.35 -2.59 27.47
N SER A 290 43.11 -3.00 26.43
CA SER A 290 44.49 -3.55 26.50
C SER A 290 44.61 -4.63 27.60
N SER A 291 45.08 -5.86 27.39
CA SER A 291 46.05 -6.41 26.44
C SER A 291 46.25 -7.93 26.73
N GLN A 292 46.99 -8.63 25.84
CA GLN A 292 47.79 -9.87 26.07
C GLN A 292 47.04 -11.22 26.17
N LEU A 293 47.58 -12.39 25.76
CA LEU A 293 48.72 -12.83 24.93
C LEU A 293 48.64 -14.38 24.88
N THR A 294 48.99 -15.00 23.73
CA THR A 294 49.60 -16.35 23.54
C THR A 294 49.00 -17.63 24.16
N GLY A 295 48.88 -18.67 23.31
CA GLY A 295 48.93 -20.07 23.75
C GLY A 295 48.48 -21.07 22.69
N ALA A 296 49.41 -21.54 21.86
CA ALA A 296 49.25 -22.74 21.04
C ALA A 296 49.43 -24.00 21.90
N GLY A 297 48.69 -25.07 21.58
CA GLY A 297 48.86 -26.40 22.18
C GLY A 297 47.79 -27.36 21.69
N ASP A 298 48.18 -28.25 20.77
CA ASP A 298 47.48 -29.48 20.41
C ASP A 298 47.38 -30.42 21.63
N ASP A 299 46.24 -31.13 21.80
CA ASP A 299 46.21 -32.57 22.10
C ASP A 299 44.78 -33.15 22.18
N VAL A 300 44.49 -34.05 21.24
CA VAL A 300 44.01 -35.44 21.38
C VAL A 300 43.10 -35.85 22.58
N LEU A 301 41.93 -36.41 22.20
CA LEU A 301 41.01 -37.35 22.88
C LEU A 301 40.55 -37.07 24.33
N VAL A 302 39.21 -37.03 24.54
CA VAL A 302 38.43 -38.10 25.19
C VAL A 302 36.96 -37.66 25.26
N ARG A 303 36.09 -38.47 24.65
CA ARG A 303 34.63 -38.44 24.77
C ARG A 303 34.26 -38.78 26.22
N ASN A 304 33.72 -37.83 26.98
CA ASN A 304 33.04 -38.08 28.25
C ASN A 304 31.76 -37.26 28.31
N GLU A 305 30.63 -37.96 28.26
CA GLU A 305 29.30 -37.41 28.52
C GLU A 305 29.23 -36.94 29.98
N LYS A 306 29.47 -35.63 30.18
CA LYS A 306 29.24 -34.99 31.47
C LYS A 306 27.76 -34.64 31.54
N LYS A 307 26.95 -35.50 32.18
CA LYS A 307 25.62 -35.12 32.68
C LYS A 307 25.84 -34.05 33.75
N SER A 308 25.82 -32.79 33.31
CA SER A 308 25.80 -31.63 34.19
C SER A 308 24.49 -31.65 34.98
N SER A 309 24.53 -32.18 36.20
CA SER A 309 23.47 -32.00 37.17
C SER A 309 23.37 -30.50 37.46
N LEU A 310 22.38 -29.84 36.87
CA LEU A 310 22.05 -28.46 37.17
C LEU A 310 21.81 -28.35 38.68
N THR A 311 22.53 -27.41 39.29
CA THR A 311 22.35 -27.06 40.70
C THR A 311 20.90 -26.64 40.91
N SER A 312 20.29 -27.04 42.02
CA SER A 312 18.86 -26.90 42.32
C SER A 312 18.30 -25.48 42.13
N GLY A 313 19.16 -24.45 42.20
CA GLY A 313 18.81 -23.06 41.94
C GLY A 313 18.59 -22.71 40.46
N GLN A 314 19.28 -23.36 39.51
CA GLN A 314 19.09 -23.10 38.08
C GLN A 314 17.78 -23.68 37.55
N THR A 315 17.34 -24.82 38.09
CA THR A 315 16.05 -25.43 37.72
C THR A 315 14.87 -24.55 38.15
N ALA A 316 14.94 -23.92 39.33
CA ALA A 316 13.90 -23.02 39.80
C ALA A 316 13.76 -21.76 38.92
N GLY A 317 14.88 -21.20 38.46
CA GLY A 317 14.87 -20.02 37.58
C GLY A 317 14.22 -20.28 36.22
N VAL A 318 14.49 -21.44 35.61
CA VAL A 318 13.89 -21.81 34.31
C VAL A 318 12.38 -22.03 34.44
N VAL A 319 11.92 -22.68 35.52
CA VAL A 319 10.49 -22.93 35.75
C VAL A 319 9.71 -21.63 35.98
N ILE A 320 10.28 -20.67 36.72
CA ILE A 320 9.62 -19.37 36.94
C ILE A 320 9.59 -18.55 35.65
N GLY A 321 10.69 -18.58 34.87
CA GLY A 321 10.78 -17.89 33.58
C GLY A 321 9.76 -18.40 32.56
N THR A 322 9.59 -19.72 32.45
CA THR A 322 8.62 -20.30 31.52
C THR A 322 7.17 -19.99 31.93
N LEU A 323 6.86 -19.99 33.23
CA LEU A 323 5.53 -19.61 33.75
C LEU A 323 5.19 -18.13 33.45
N ALA A 324 6.15 -17.22 33.60
CA ALA A 324 5.95 -15.81 33.29
C ALA A 324 5.67 -15.57 31.80
N ILE A 325 6.40 -16.26 30.91
CA ILE A 325 6.16 -16.18 29.45
C ILE A 325 4.78 -16.74 29.10
N LEU A 326 4.37 -17.86 29.72
CA LEU A 326 3.06 -18.47 29.47
C LEU A 326 1.91 -17.54 29.90
N LEU A 327 2.04 -16.85 31.04
CA LEU A 327 1.07 -15.86 31.50
C LEU A 327 0.97 -14.64 30.57
N LEU A 328 2.11 -14.17 30.02
CA LEU A 328 2.11 -13.09 29.03
C LEU A 328 1.40 -13.51 27.73
N MET A 329 1.64 -14.73 27.26
CA MET A 329 0.97 -15.26 26.06
C MET A 329 -0.55 -15.38 26.28
N VAL A 330 -1.00 -15.84 27.45
CA VAL A 330 -2.44 -15.89 27.79
C VAL A 330 -3.04 -14.48 27.87
N GLY A 331 -2.32 -13.50 28.43
CA GLY A 331 -2.75 -12.10 28.47
C GLY A 331 -2.90 -11.47 27.09
N VAL A 332 -1.96 -11.75 26.17
CA VAL A 332 -2.06 -11.30 24.76
C VAL A 332 -3.22 -12.00 24.05
N TYR A 333 -3.36 -13.32 24.23
CA TYR A 333 -4.40 -14.11 23.58
C TYR A 333 -5.81 -13.68 24.01
N THR A 334 -6.03 -13.40 25.29
CA THR A 334 -7.33 -12.92 25.82
C THR A 334 -7.70 -11.53 25.33
N LYS A 335 -6.71 -10.63 25.11
CA LYS A 335 -6.97 -9.32 24.49
C LYS A 335 -7.36 -9.41 23.02
N VAL A 336 -6.74 -10.33 22.27
CA VAL A 336 -7.03 -10.55 20.85
C VAL A 336 -8.43 -11.15 20.65
N THR A 337 -8.82 -12.13 21.46
CA THR A 337 -10.16 -12.75 21.36
C THR A 337 -11.28 -11.85 21.88
N SER A 338 -11.03 -11.04 22.92
CA SER A 338 -11.97 -10.02 23.39
C SER A 338 -12.29 -8.95 22.35
N SER A 339 -11.35 -8.66 21.44
CA SER A 339 -11.54 -7.62 20.41
C SER A 339 -12.39 -8.10 19.23
N GLN A 340 -12.54 -9.42 19.02
CA GLN A 340 -13.38 -9.95 17.95
C GLN A 340 -14.87 -10.04 18.31
N GLN A 341 -15.24 -10.03 19.60
CA GLN A 341 -16.64 -10.13 20.01
C GLN A 341 -17.47 -8.85 19.82
N TRP A 342 -16.84 -7.71 19.50
CA TRP A 342 -17.55 -6.44 19.29
C TRP A 342 -18.04 -6.26 17.85
N CYS A 343 -17.61 -7.08 16.89
CA CYS A 343 -18.01 -6.92 15.49
C CYS A 343 -19.23 -7.76 15.06
N THR A 344 -19.79 -8.62 15.92
CA THR A 344 -20.90 -9.52 15.53
C THR A 344 -22.21 -9.29 16.30
N ARG A 345 -22.32 -8.28 17.15
CA ARG A 345 -23.51 -8.08 18.00
C ARG A 345 -24.58 -7.13 17.44
N ASN A 346 -24.33 -6.40 16.36
CA ASN A 346 -25.26 -5.35 15.90
C ASN A 346 -26.22 -5.74 14.76
N GLU A 347 -26.22 -6.98 14.29
CA GLU A 347 -27.04 -7.36 13.11
C GLU A 347 -28.36 -8.07 13.44
N LYS A 348 -28.71 -8.27 14.72
CA LYS A 348 -29.88 -9.10 15.08
C LYS A 348 -30.99 -8.43 15.88
N GLU A 349 -30.97 -7.10 16.04
CA GLU A 349 -31.95 -6.42 16.91
C GLU A 349 -32.52 -5.11 16.31
N ILE A 350 -32.70 -5.05 14.98
CA ILE A 350 -33.47 -3.99 14.32
C ILE A 350 -34.45 -4.58 13.30
N ILE A 351 -35.29 -5.53 13.73
CA ILE A 351 -36.56 -5.85 13.06
C ILE A 351 -37.59 -6.24 14.14
N GLU A 352 -38.16 -5.25 14.81
CA GLU A 352 -39.55 -5.26 15.33
C GLU A 352 -39.73 -4.04 16.22
N GLU A 353 -40.29 -2.98 15.67
CA GLU A 353 -41.36 -2.17 16.29
C GLU A 353 -41.72 -1.04 15.32
N ALA A 354 -42.67 -1.33 14.43
CA ALA A 354 -43.40 -0.29 13.70
C ALA A 354 -44.65 0.07 14.53
N PRO A 355 -44.92 1.37 14.80
CA PRO A 355 -46.14 1.76 15.48
C PRO A 355 -47.34 1.63 14.54
N GLN A 356 -48.35 0.89 15.00
CA GLN A 356 -49.68 0.87 14.40
C GLN A 356 -50.32 2.27 14.51
N GLY A 357 -50.66 2.88 13.38
CA GLY A 357 -51.38 4.16 13.38
C GLY A 357 -51.68 4.71 12.00
N ALA A 358 -52.83 4.29 11.45
CA ALA A 358 -53.71 5.03 10.54
C ALA A 358 -53.10 5.81 9.35
N ASN A 359 -53.35 5.34 8.13
CA ASN A 359 -54.39 5.95 7.29
C ASN A 359 -54.65 5.14 6.01
N SER A 360 -55.94 4.98 5.75
CA SER A 360 -56.55 4.41 4.56
C SER A 360 -56.18 5.20 3.30
N LEU A 361 -55.63 4.51 2.30
CA LEU A 361 -55.74 4.93 0.91
C LEU A 361 -55.86 3.67 0.05
N ALA A 362 -57.09 3.39 -0.36
CA ALA A 362 -57.43 2.37 -1.33
C ALA A 362 -56.80 2.75 -2.68
N ILE A 363 -55.86 1.95 -3.16
CA ILE A 363 -55.43 1.94 -4.56
C ILE A 363 -56.07 0.72 -5.19
N ASP A 364 -57.04 1.00 -6.03
CA ASP A 364 -57.72 0.10 -6.94
C ASP A 364 -56.70 -0.55 -7.88
N ARG A 365 -56.61 -1.87 -7.85
CA ARG A 365 -55.64 -2.67 -8.59
C ARG A 365 -56.37 -3.23 -9.81
N THR A 366 -56.28 -2.52 -10.93
CA THR A 366 -56.76 -3.01 -12.23
C THR A 366 -55.73 -3.97 -12.81
N ASP A 367 -56.17 -5.18 -13.14
CA ASP A 367 -55.39 -6.23 -13.83
C ASP A 367 -54.87 -5.77 -15.20
N PRO A 368 -53.65 -6.14 -15.60
CA PRO A 368 -53.20 -6.06 -16.98
C PRO A 368 -53.19 -7.46 -17.61
N GLU A 369 -54.35 -7.94 -18.06
CA GLU A 369 -54.42 -8.96 -19.11
C GLU A 369 -55.37 -8.48 -20.22
N GLU A 370 -55.04 -8.86 -21.45
CA GLU A 370 -55.72 -8.55 -22.71
C GLU A 370 -55.52 -7.15 -23.31
N ARG A 371 -54.47 -7.06 -24.14
CA ARG A 371 -54.60 -6.43 -25.48
C ARG A 371 -53.59 -7.06 -26.45
N SER A 372 -53.95 -8.26 -26.89
CA SER A 372 -53.53 -8.80 -28.18
C SER A 372 -54.74 -8.75 -29.11
N MET A 373 -54.49 -8.50 -30.40
CA MET A 373 -55.43 -8.37 -31.52
C MET A 373 -55.93 -6.95 -31.84
N ALA A 374 -55.16 -6.27 -32.69
CA ALA A 374 -55.72 -5.53 -33.81
C ALA A 374 -54.82 -5.75 -35.03
N SER A 375 -55.20 -6.72 -35.87
CA SER A 375 -54.67 -6.96 -37.20
C SER A 375 -55.80 -6.69 -38.20
N ILE A 376 -55.55 -5.76 -39.12
CA ILE A 376 -55.90 -5.81 -40.54
C ILE A 376 -57.32 -6.30 -40.89
N GLN A 377 -58.23 -5.35 -41.17
CA GLN A 377 -58.90 -5.17 -42.48
C GLN A 377 -59.78 -3.92 -42.49
#